data_AF-A0A2M9MCH6-F1
#
_entry.id   AF-A0A2M9MCH6-F1
#
_cell.length_a   1.000
_cell.length_b   1.000
_cell.length_c   1.000
_cell.angle_alpha   90.00
_cell.angle_beta   90.00
_cell.angle_gamma   90.00
#
_symmetry.space_group_name_H-M   'P 1'
#
loop_
_entity.id
_entity.type
_entity.pdbx_description
1 polymer ?
#
loop_
_entity_poly.entity_id
_entity_poly.type
_entity_poly.pdbx_seq_one_letter_code
_entity_poly.pdbx_strand_id
1 'polypeptide(L)'
;MSHRTALHHARKAAAAVVITVAAFGLTACQGGGTSAAPSSTSAGTQQSATAAAKTTQGSADKTTQGSADKAPSANHKKSGLRCTDQINYAGDPRSNADINTIGEKTGHCPTPEKAGAPANPPKKPGVRCTDQINYAGDPRSNADINTIGEKTGHCPAVHH
;
A
#
# COMPACT_ATOMS: atom_id res chain seq x y z
N MET A 1 -53.20 19.97 -22.09
CA MET A 1 -52.30 20.33 -23.21
C MET A 1 -51.10 19.39 -23.15
N SER A 2 -51.16 18.28 -23.88
CA SER A 2 -50.09 17.28 -23.96
C SER A 2 -49.10 17.67 -25.05
N HIS A 3 -47.81 17.80 -24.72
CA HIS A 3 -46.74 17.81 -25.71
C HIS A 3 -45.68 16.78 -25.32
N ARG A 4 -45.70 15.64 -26.04
CA ARG A 4 -44.58 14.70 -26.18
C ARG A 4 -44.17 14.71 -27.66
N THR A 5 -42.96 15.18 -27.94
CA THR A 5 -42.22 14.93 -29.20
C THR A 5 -40.77 15.34 -28.92
N ALA A 6 -39.83 14.42 -28.69
CA ALA A 6 -39.09 13.60 -29.66
C ALA A 6 -37.66 14.13 -29.85
N LEU A 7 -36.72 13.34 -29.31
CA LEU A 7 -35.41 13.00 -29.87
C LEU A 7 -34.90 13.83 -31.06
N HIS A 8 -33.84 14.61 -30.82
CA HIS A 8 -32.83 14.89 -31.83
C HIS A 8 -31.50 14.25 -31.42
N HIS A 9 -31.15 13.19 -32.17
CA HIS A 9 -29.82 12.61 -32.23
C HIS A 9 -28.85 13.60 -32.86
N ALA A 10 -27.67 13.76 -32.28
CA ALA A 10 -26.46 14.08 -33.04
C ALA A 10 -25.35 13.13 -32.60
N ARG A 11 -24.98 12.24 -33.52
CA ARG A 11 -23.89 11.28 -33.38
C ARG A 11 -22.56 11.93 -33.79
N LYS A 12 -21.48 11.35 -33.26
CA LYS A 12 -20.10 11.27 -33.80
C LYS A 12 -19.20 12.52 -33.69
N ALA A 13 -18.12 12.37 -32.92
CA ALA A 13 -16.83 12.02 -33.50
C ALA A 13 -15.92 11.41 -32.41
N ALA A 14 -15.46 10.18 -32.65
CA ALA A 14 -14.33 9.61 -31.94
C ALA A 14 -13.05 10.19 -32.55
N ALA A 15 -12.13 10.68 -31.71
CA ALA A 15 -10.76 10.97 -32.12
C ALA A 15 -9.83 10.12 -31.27
N ALA A 16 -9.35 9.03 -31.87
CA ALA A 16 -8.30 8.18 -31.33
C ALA A 16 -6.97 8.92 -31.41
N VAL A 17 -6.27 9.05 -30.28
CA VAL A 17 -4.89 9.58 -30.23
C VAL A 17 -3.92 8.41 -30.21
N VAL A 18 -3.02 8.39 -31.19
CA VAL A 18 -2.03 7.34 -31.46
C VAL A 18 -0.80 7.51 -30.55
N ILE A 19 -0.24 6.37 -30.17
CA ILE A 19 0.85 6.10 -29.23
C ILE A 19 2.23 6.43 -29.83
N THR A 20 3.16 6.93 -29.02
CA THR A 20 4.62 6.77 -29.26
C THR A 20 5.31 6.25 -28.01
N VAL A 21 5.70 4.98 -28.02
CA VAL A 21 6.61 4.34 -27.07
C VAL A 21 8.00 4.36 -27.70
N ALA A 22 8.95 5.04 -27.07
CA ALA A 22 10.37 4.88 -27.37
C ALA A 22 10.94 3.82 -26.41
N ALA A 23 11.10 2.60 -26.90
CA ALA A 23 11.87 1.56 -26.23
C ALA A 23 13.34 1.72 -26.62
N PHE A 24 14.18 2.14 -25.67
CA PHE A 24 15.64 2.02 -25.78
C PHE A 24 16.08 0.73 -25.11
N GLY A 25 16.69 -0.16 -25.89
CA GLY A 25 17.10 -1.50 -25.48
C GLY A 25 18.46 -1.55 -24.76
N LEU A 26 18.51 -2.45 -23.78
CA LEU A 26 19.51 -3.52 -23.54
C LEU A 26 21.01 -3.20 -23.77
N THR A 27 21.75 -3.18 -22.65
CA THR A 27 23.12 -3.72 -22.61
C THR A 27 23.13 -4.94 -21.68
N ALA A 28 23.25 -6.11 -22.30
CA ALA A 28 23.56 -7.37 -21.64
C ALA A 28 25.09 -7.46 -21.52
N CYS A 29 25.61 -7.51 -20.30
CA CYS A 29 26.98 -7.92 -20.05
C CYS A 29 26.97 -9.42 -19.72
N GLN A 30 27.01 -10.24 -20.77
CA GLN A 30 27.25 -11.68 -20.71
C GLN A 30 28.77 -11.91 -20.64
N GLY A 31 29.26 -12.41 -19.52
CA GLY A 31 30.67 -12.79 -19.37
C GLY A 31 30.81 -13.94 -18.38
N GLY A 32 30.44 -15.14 -18.83
CA GLY A 32 30.73 -16.38 -18.11
C GLY A 32 32.13 -16.90 -18.46
N GLY A 33 32.88 -17.32 -17.46
CA GLY A 33 34.14 -18.05 -17.59
C GLY A 33 34.46 -18.77 -16.28
N THR A 34 34.45 -20.10 -16.31
CA THR A 34 34.64 -21.03 -15.19
C THR A 34 36.01 -21.70 -15.30
N SER A 35 36.62 -22.03 -14.14
CA SER A 35 37.76 -22.95 -13.87
C SER A 35 39.18 -22.42 -14.20
N ALA A 36 40.26 -22.66 -13.45
CA ALA A 36 40.59 -23.54 -12.32
C ALA A 36 41.82 -22.99 -11.52
N ALA A 37 42.03 -23.52 -10.31
CA ALA A 37 43.13 -23.30 -9.34
C ALA A 37 44.54 -23.75 -9.86
N PRO A 38 45.67 -23.81 -9.10
CA PRO A 38 45.92 -23.59 -7.64
C PRO A 38 47.28 -22.93 -7.26
N SER A 39 47.62 -22.99 -5.96
CA SER A 39 48.97 -22.91 -5.31
C SER A 39 49.29 -21.57 -4.62
N SER A 40 49.21 -21.43 -3.29
CA SER A 40 50.02 -21.98 -2.18
C SER A 40 51.36 -21.27 -1.95
N THR A 41 51.51 -20.56 -0.83
CA THR A 41 52.58 -20.79 0.17
C THR A 41 52.35 -19.97 1.44
N SER A 42 52.91 -20.49 2.52
CA SER A 42 52.48 -20.38 3.92
C SER A 42 53.57 -19.75 4.79
N ALA A 43 53.19 -19.13 5.91
CA ALA A 43 53.91 -19.13 7.21
C ALA A 43 53.05 -18.28 8.16
N GLY A 44 52.44 -18.81 9.23
CA GLY A 44 53.05 -19.40 10.44
C GLY A 44 52.95 -18.34 11.55
N THR A 45 52.49 -18.59 12.78
CA THR A 45 52.25 -19.84 13.50
C THR A 45 51.58 -19.51 14.86
N GLN A 46 50.70 -20.42 15.31
CA GLN A 46 50.55 -20.93 16.70
C GLN A 46 49.91 -20.04 17.76
N GLN A 47 49.13 -20.50 18.76
CA GLN A 47 48.57 -21.79 19.26
C GLN A 47 47.68 -21.34 20.47
N SER A 48 46.75 -22.06 21.10
CA SER A 48 46.35 -23.46 21.15
C SER A 48 45.07 -23.58 22.01
N ALA A 49 44.20 -24.54 21.63
CA ALA A 49 43.56 -25.55 22.49
C ALA A 49 42.43 -25.10 23.49
N THR A 50 41.34 -25.85 23.73
CA THR A 50 41.02 -27.26 23.46
C THR A 50 39.51 -27.54 23.69
N ALA A 51 38.97 -28.49 22.90
CA ALA A 51 37.97 -29.54 23.24
C ALA A 51 36.62 -29.16 23.90
N ALA A 52 35.47 -29.79 23.69
CA ALA A 52 34.89 -30.88 22.88
C ALA A 52 33.35 -30.76 23.20
N ALA A 53 32.35 -31.35 22.55
CA ALA A 53 32.22 -32.51 21.70
C ALA A 53 30.84 -32.48 21.00
N LYS A 54 30.76 -33.25 19.90
CA LYS A 54 29.62 -34.03 19.38
C LYS A 54 28.34 -33.31 18.89
N THR A 55 28.24 -33.29 17.56
CA THR A 55 27.19 -33.94 16.74
C THR A 55 25.81 -34.12 17.39
N THR A 56 24.76 -33.63 16.74
CA THR A 56 23.74 -34.50 16.13
C THR A 56 23.01 -33.76 14.99
N GLN A 57 22.92 -34.49 13.89
CA GLN A 57 22.15 -34.28 12.67
C GLN A 57 20.65 -34.16 12.98
N GLY A 58 19.96 -33.18 12.40
CA GLY A 58 18.52 -32.99 12.56
C GLY A 58 17.87 -32.56 11.25
N SER A 59 17.56 -33.54 10.40
CA SER A 59 16.65 -33.40 9.26
C SER A 59 15.25 -32.99 9.73
N ALA A 60 14.59 -32.17 8.91
CA ALA A 60 13.13 -32.05 8.75
C ALA A 60 12.28 -31.88 10.01
N ASP A 61 11.74 -30.67 10.22
CA ASP A 61 10.49 -30.52 10.96
C ASP A 61 9.35 -30.14 10.01
N LYS A 62 8.76 -31.20 9.45
CA LYS A 62 7.38 -31.23 8.99
C LYS A 62 6.52 -31.45 10.23
N THR A 63 6.11 -30.39 10.93
CA THR A 63 5.03 -30.50 11.93
C THR A 63 3.69 -30.35 11.23
N THR A 64 3.07 -31.50 10.95
CA THR A 64 1.61 -31.59 10.81
C THR A 64 1.07 -32.13 12.14
N GLN A 65 0.60 -31.27 13.04
CA GLN A 65 -0.40 -31.57 14.09
C GLN A 65 -0.59 -30.31 14.95
N GLY A 66 -1.80 -29.85 15.29
CA GLY A 66 -3.11 -30.41 15.07
C GLY A 66 -4.18 -29.35 15.36
N SER A 67 -5.38 -29.64 14.88
CA SER A 67 -6.60 -28.94 15.26
C SER A 67 -6.72 -28.89 16.78
N ALA A 68 -6.70 -27.68 17.33
CA ALA A 68 -7.28 -27.38 18.62
C ALA A 68 -8.13 -26.14 18.42
N ASP A 69 -9.43 -26.34 18.58
CA ASP A 69 -10.49 -25.36 18.59
C ASP A 69 -10.07 -24.04 19.24
N LYS A 70 -9.84 -23.02 18.42
CA LYS A 70 -9.86 -21.65 18.87
C LYS A 70 -10.45 -20.84 17.73
N ALA A 71 -11.49 -20.07 18.06
CA ALA A 71 -12.14 -19.15 17.15
C ALA A 71 -11.10 -18.45 16.25
N PRO A 72 -11.34 -18.32 14.93
CA PRO A 72 -10.39 -17.64 14.06
C PRO A 72 -10.15 -16.25 14.63
N SER A 73 -8.97 -16.04 15.24
CA SER A 73 -8.50 -14.70 15.53
C SER A 73 -8.35 -14.07 14.15
N ALA A 74 -9.26 -13.15 13.83
CA ALA A 74 -9.63 -12.75 12.48
C ALA A 74 -8.49 -12.13 11.66
N ASN A 75 -7.27 -12.07 12.22
CA ASN A 75 -6.14 -11.32 11.70
C ASN A 75 -4.83 -12.13 11.67
N HIS A 76 -4.81 -13.45 11.92
CA HIS A 76 -3.58 -14.21 11.69
C HIS A 76 -3.19 -14.18 10.20
N LYS A 77 -1.92 -13.85 9.90
CA LYS A 77 -1.42 -13.90 8.53
C LYS A 77 -1.20 -15.35 8.13
N LYS A 78 -1.95 -15.85 7.14
CA LYS A 78 -1.71 -17.17 6.56
C LYS A 78 -0.32 -17.24 5.92
N SER A 79 0.36 -18.37 6.11
CA SER A 79 1.68 -18.64 5.53
C SER A 79 1.63 -18.53 4.01
N GLY A 80 2.66 -17.92 3.40
CA GLY A 80 2.75 -17.70 1.96
C GLY A 80 1.86 -16.59 1.38
N LEU A 81 0.86 -16.10 2.11
CA LEU A 81 -0.06 -15.06 1.63
C LEU A 81 0.33 -13.67 2.16
N ARG A 82 0.11 -12.63 1.33
CA ARG A 82 0.20 -11.23 1.76
C ARG A 82 -1.04 -10.87 2.58
N CYS A 83 -0.97 -9.80 3.36
CA CYS A 83 -2.13 -9.33 4.10
C CYS A 83 -3.17 -8.73 3.18
N THR A 84 -2.73 -8.01 2.15
CA THR A 84 -3.59 -7.43 1.11
C THR A 84 -4.35 -8.46 0.27
N ASP A 85 -3.94 -9.73 0.30
CA ASP A 85 -4.64 -10.84 -0.37
C ASP A 85 -5.71 -11.49 0.54
N GLN A 86 -5.63 -11.24 1.86
CA GLN A 86 -6.49 -11.86 2.86
C GLN A 86 -7.58 -10.91 3.36
N ILE A 87 -7.27 -9.61 3.45
CA ILE A 87 -8.16 -8.59 3.98
C ILE A 87 -8.26 -7.46 2.94
N ASN A 88 -9.47 -6.93 2.77
CA ASN A 88 -9.69 -5.76 1.92
C ASN A 88 -9.28 -4.48 2.65
N TYR A 89 -8.22 -3.84 2.18
CA TYR A 89 -7.68 -2.57 2.68
C TYR A 89 -8.14 -1.35 1.85
N ALA A 90 -9.23 -1.45 1.09
CA ALA A 90 -9.75 -0.31 0.35
C ALA A 90 -10.03 0.89 1.27
N GLY A 91 -9.43 2.04 0.94
CA GLY A 91 -9.55 3.27 1.73
C GLY A 91 -8.62 3.35 2.95
N ASP A 92 -7.71 2.38 3.13
CA ASP A 92 -6.62 2.48 4.09
C ASP A 92 -5.57 3.48 3.59
N PRO A 93 -5.17 4.48 4.40
CA PRO A 93 -4.17 5.45 3.99
C PRO A 93 -2.76 4.87 3.91
N ARG A 94 -2.48 3.74 4.55
CA ARG A 94 -1.17 3.08 4.53
C ARG A 94 -0.99 2.35 3.21
N SER A 95 0.25 2.31 2.72
CA SER A 95 0.53 1.60 1.47
C SER A 95 0.39 0.08 1.65
N ASN A 96 0.05 -0.63 0.57
CA ASN A 96 0.01 -2.09 0.55
C ASN A 96 1.35 -2.72 0.99
N ALA A 97 2.47 -2.06 0.69
CA ALA A 97 3.80 -2.53 1.09
C ALA A 97 3.99 -2.45 2.62
N ASP A 98 3.57 -1.34 3.23
CA ASP A 98 3.66 -1.15 4.68
C ASP A 98 2.77 -2.16 5.42
N ILE A 99 1.53 -2.33 4.96
CA ILE A 99 0.58 -3.30 5.51
C ILE A 99 1.16 -4.73 5.46
N ASN A 100 1.75 -5.10 4.34
CA ASN A 100 2.38 -6.42 4.18
C ASN A 100 3.63 -6.57 5.05
N THR A 101 4.43 -5.53 5.20
CA THR A 101 5.61 -5.51 6.08
C THR A 101 5.21 -5.67 7.55
N ILE A 102 4.15 -5.00 8.00
CA ILE A 102 3.60 -5.18 9.35
C ILE A 102 3.14 -6.62 9.54
N GLY A 103 2.45 -7.17 8.54
CA GLY A 103 2.02 -8.56 8.52
C GLY A 103 3.16 -9.57 8.64
N GLU A 104 4.26 -9.36 7.91
CA GLU A 104 5.44 -10.22 7.98
C GLU A 104 6.16 -10.11 9.32
N LYS A 105 6.29 -8.90 9.87
CA LYS A 105 6.98 -8.67 11.14
C LYS A 105 6.21 -9.21 12.34
N THR A 106 4.89 -9.09 12.34
CA THR A 106 4.03 -9.44 13.49
C THR A 106 3.39 -10.82 13.37
N GLY A 107 3.45 -11.45 12.19
CA GLY A 107 2.69 -12.66 11.87
C GLY A 107 1.17 -12.43 11.82
N HIS A 108 0.71 -11.18 11.89
CA HIS A 108 -0.71 -10.82 11.93
C HIS A 108 -0.98 -9.65 11.00
N CYS A 109 -2.05 -9.73 10.23
CA CYS A 109 -2.46 -8.66 9.36
C CYS A 109 -3.08 -7.52 10.18
N PRO A 110 -2.61 -6.27 10.01
CA PRO A 110 -3.17 -5.15 10.75
C PRO A 110 -4.63 -4.96 10.39
N THR A 111 -5.46 -4.49 11.31
CA THR A 111 -6.81 -4.06 10.99
C THR A 111 -6.75 -2.89 10.00
N PRO A 112 -7.58 -2.87 8.94
CA PRO A 112 -7.66 -1.72 8.05
C PRO A 112 -7.95 -0.45 8.82
N GLU A 113 -7.10 0.56 8.62
CA GLU A 113 -7.37 1.91 9.08
C GLU A 113 -8.37 2.52 8.11
N LYS A 114 -9.46 3.09 8.62
CA LYS A 114 -10.26 3.97 7.77
C LYS A 114 -9.46 5.25 7.67
N ALA A 115 -9.24 5.76 6.45
CA ALA A 115 -8.89 7.16 6.27
C ALA A 115 -9.87 7.94 7.15
N GLY A 116 -9.34 8.63 8.17
CA GLY A 116 -10.17 9.28 9.17
C GLY A 116 -11.25 10.07 8.47
N ALA A 117 -12.49 9.97 8.94
CA ALA A 117 -13.52 10.90 8.50
C ALA A 117 -12.88 12.29 8.57
N PRO A 118 -12.93 13.09 7.50
CA PRO A 118 -12.27 14.39 7.52
C PRO A 118 -12.73 15.08 8.80
N ALA A 119 -11.77 15.57 9.60
CA ALA A 119 -12.04 16.23 10.89
C ALA A 119 -12.96 17.46 10.76
N ASN A 120 -13.29 17.79 9.51
CA ASN A 120 -14.08 18.89 9.03
C ASN A 120 -15.52 18.44 8.79
N PRO A 121 -16.52 19.19 9.27
CA PRO A 121 -17.91 18.81 9.07
C PRO A 121 -18.25 18.76 7.56
N PRO A 122 -19.14 17.84 7.15
CA PRO A 122 -19.57 17.73 5.76
C PRO A 122 -20.26 19.01 5.32
N LYS A 123 -20.01 19.42 4.08
CA LYS A 123 -20.68 20.57 3.47
C LYS A 123 -22.13 20.19 3.15
N LYS A 124 -23.09 20.90 3.73
CA LYS A 124 -24.50 20.74 3.38
C LYS A 124 -24.74 21.06 1.89
N PRO A 125 -25.52 20.24 1.14
CA PRO A 125 -25.88 20.53 -0.24
C PRO A 125 -26.55 21.90 -0.37
N GLY A 126 -26.13 22.68 -1.37
CA GLY A 126 -26.69 24.02 -1.62
C GLY A 126 -26.31 25.11 -0.60
N VAL A 127 -25.51 24.80 0.42
CA VAL A 127 -25.07 25.77 1.43
C VAL A 127 -23.56 25.97 1.34
N ARG A 128 -23.10 27.21 1.41
CA ARG A 128 -21.67 27.54 1.46
C ARG A 128 -21.08 27.16 2.81
N CYS A 129 -19.76 26.97 2.87
CA CYS A 129 -19.10 26.67 4.14
C CYS A 129 -19.10 27.86 5.09
N THR A 130 -18.90 29.05 4.53
CA THR A 130 -18.98 30.32 5.27
C THR A 130 -20.36 30.63 5.86
N ASP A 131 -21.41 29.95 5.42
CA ASP A 131 -22.76 30.06 5.99
C ASP A 131 -23.04 28.96 7.04
N GLN A 132 -22.16 27.96 7.14
CA GLN A 132 -22.30 26.82 8.07
C GLN A 132 -21.38 26.96 9.29
N ILE A 133 -20.22 27.56 9.11
CA ILE A 133 -19.18 27.71 10.14
C ILE A 133 -18.75 29.18 10.17
N ASN A 134 -18.51 29.68 11.38
CA ASN A 134 -17.96 31.02 11.57
C ASN A 134 -16.44 31.01 11.33
N TYR A 135 -16.00 31.60 10.22
CA TYR A 135 -14.59 31.76 9.86
C TYR A 135 -14.01 33.13 10.27
N ALA A 136 -14.57 33.80 11.28
CA ALA A 136 -14.03 35.06 11.76
C ALA A 136 -12.56 34.91 12.20
N GLY A 137 -11.70 35.76 11.65
CA GLY A 137 -10.26 35.72 11.89
C GLY A 137 -9.46 34.76 11.00
N ASP A 138 -10.13 33.96 10.15
CA ASP A 138 -9.42 33.13 9.17
C ASP A 138 -8.77 34.01 8.09
N PRO A 139 -7.45 33.87 7.83
CA PRO A 139 -6.76 34.66 6.82
C PRO A 139 -7.16 34.29 5.39
N ARG A 140 -7.77 33.11 5.15
CA ARG A 140 -8.20 32.70 3.82
C ARG A 140 -9.48 33.44 3.42
N SER A 141 -9.61 33.74 2.13
CA SER A 141 -10.82 34.39 1.64
C SER A 141 -12.04 33.46 1.75
N ASN A 142 -13.23 34.05 1.91
CA ASN A 142 -14.49 33.31 1.89
C ASN A 142 -14.66 32.50 0.60
N ALA A 143 -14.17 33.01 -0.54
CA ALA A 143 -14.22 32.31 -1.82
C ALA A 143 -13.35 31.05 -1.81
N ASP A 144 -12.14 31.13 -1.25
CA ASP A 144 -11.23 29.98 -1.13
C ASP A 144 -11.81 28.90 -0.22
N ILE A 145 -12.35 29.32 0.94
CA ILE A 145 -12.98 28.41 1.91
C ILE A 145 -14.15 27.65 1.26
N ASN A 146 -15.02 28.35 0.54
CA ASN A 146 -16.14 27.71 -0.15
C ASN A 146 -15.66 26.79 -1.28
N THR A 147 -14.62 27.20 -2.03
CA THR A 147 -14.03 26.38 -3.09
C THR A 147 -13.44 25.08 -2.55
N ILE A 148 -12.77 25.13 -1.39
CA ILE A 148 -12.29 23.93 -0.71
C ILE A 148 -13.49 23.04 -0.36
N GLY A 149 -14.53 23.61 0.25
CA GLY A 149 -15.75 22.87 0.60
C GLY A 149 -16.44 22.20 -0.59
N GLU A 150 -16.53 22.87 -1.75
CA GLU A 150 -17.09 22.27 -2.97
C GLU A 150 -16.21 21.13 -3.50
N LYS A 151 -14.88 21.26 -3.43
CA LYS A 151 -13.94 20.25 -3.94
C LYS A 151 -13.85 19.02 -3.04
N THR A 152 -13.87 19.20 -1.73
CA THR A 152 -13.66 18.12 -0.75
C THR A 152 -14.96 17.54 -0.21
N GLY A 153 -16.10 18.21 -0.46
CA GLY A 153 -17.38 17.90 0.17
C GLY A 153 -17.43 18.21 1.68
N HIS A 154 -16.41 18.88 2.23
CA HIS A 154 -16.27 19.14 3.67
C HIS A 154 -15.74 20.55 3.92
N CYS A 155 -16.33 21.25 4.90
CA CYS A 155 -15.95 22.62 5.20
C CYS A 155 -14.67 22.68 6.02
N PRO A 156 -13.60 23.34 5.54
CA PRO A 156 -12.28 23.28 6.18
C PRO A 156 -12.32 23.81 7.61
N ALA A 157 -11.40 23.35 8.46
CA ALA A 157 -11.22 23.89 9.81
C ALA A 157 -10.86 25.38 9.75
N VAL A 158 -11.27 26.15 10.76
CA VAL A 158 -10.94 27.58 10.90
C VAL A 158 -9.46 27.73 11.27
N HIS A 159 -8.76 28.65 10.63
CA HIS A 159 -7.39 29.04 10.97
C HIS A 159 -7.43 30.38 11.74
N HIS A 160 -6.46 30.62 12.63
CA HIS A 160 -6.31 31.86 13.40
C HIS A 160 -4.91 32.45 13.19
#